data_AF-A0A2V9UAL5-F1
#
_entry.id   AF-A0A2V9UAL5-F1
#
_cell.length_a   1.000
_cell.length_b   1.000
_cell.length_c   1.000
_cell.angle_alpha   90.00
_cell.angle_beta   90.00
_cell.angle_gamma   90.00
#
_symmetry.space_group_name_H-M   'P 1'
#
loop_
_entity.id
_entity.type
_entity.pdbx_description
1 polymer ?
#
loop_
_entity_poly.entity_id
_entity_poly.type
_entity_poly.pdbx_seq_one_letter_code
_entity_poly.pdbx_strand_id
1 'polypeptide(L)'
;MRHEPYKSTKRVFWIMDNCSAHRGHKAVERIRSRWPNALLVHTPVHARWINQIEIYFSIVQRKVLTPNDFSSLSQLEQCLMDFQTRYEQTASPFQWTFTRNDLCALLGKLQPQAAAAAA
;
A
#
# COMPACT_ATOMS: atom_id res chain seq x y z
N MET A 1 11.79 9.12 -9.54
CA MET A 1 11.31 8.06 -10.43
C MET A 1 12.02 8.23 -11.76
N ARG A 2 12.74 7.20 -12.23
CA ARG A 2 13.64 7.32 -13.39
C ARG A 2 13.08 6.73 -14.68
N HIS A 3 12.02 5.93 -14.58
CA HIS A 3 11.40 5.22 -15.70
C HIS A 3 10.08 5.89 -16.09
N GLU A 4 9.76 5.87 -17.38
CA GLU A 4 8.43 6.23 -17.86
C GLU A 4 7.38 5.18 -17.43
N PRO A 5 6.11 5.58 -17.19
CA PRO A 5 5.57 6.94 -17.31
C PRO A 5 5.87 7.85 -16.09
N TYR A 6 6.44 7.29 -15.02
CA TYR A 6 6.61 8.00 -13.74
C TYR A 6 7.58 9.18 -13.78
N LYS A 7 8.52 9.17 -14.74
CA LYS A 7 9.48 10.25 -14.94
C LYS A 7 8.82 11.51 -15.51
N SER A 8 7.97 11.37 -16.54
CA SER A 8 7.27 12.51 -17.17
C SER A 8 5.96 12.90 -16.47
N THR A 9 5.42 12.02 -15.63
CA THR A 9 4.14 12.26 -14.96
C THR A 9 4.20 13.42 -13.96
N LYS A 10 3.20 14.32 -14.01
CA LYS A 10 3.07 15.48 -13.12
C LYS A 10 3.04 15.10 -11.64
N ARG A 11 2.33 14.02 -11.29
CA ARG A 11 2.16 13.52 -9.91
C ARG A 11 2.08 12.00 -9.90
N VAL A 12 2.87 11.38 -9.04
CA VAL A 12 2.78 9.94 -8.76
C VAL A 12 2.40 9.76 -7.31
N PHE A 13 1.28 9.08 -7.09
CA PHE A 13 0.79 8.79 -5.75
C PHE A 13 1.41 7.48 -5.25
N TRP A 14 2.08 7.54 -4.10
CA TRP A 14 2.64 6.39 -3.42
C TRP A 14 1.77 6.04 -2.23
N ILE A 15 1.04 4.94 -2.34
CA ILE A 15 0.23 4.42 -1.26
C ILE A 15 1.15 3.63 -0.32
N MET A 16 1.24 4.05 0.95
CA MET A 16 2.04 3.37 1.97
C MET A 16 1.21 3.09 3.22
N ASP A 17 1.65 2.09 3.98
CA ASP A 17 1.13 1.83 5.31
C ASP A 17 1.63 2.90 6.30
N ASN A 18 1.34 2.68 7.59
CA ASN A 18 1.73 3.60 8.67
C ASN A 18 2.88 3.05 9.52
N CYS A 19 3.72 2.15 8.97
CA CYS A 19 4.95 1.71 9.63
C CYS A 19 5.79 2.91 10.07
N SER A 20 6.50 2.78 11.20
CA SER A 20 7.30 3.85 11.81
C SER A 20 8.29 4.49 10.84
N ALA A 21 8.85 3.70 9.91
CA ALA A 21 9.78 4.17 8.89
C ALA A 21 9.14 5.11 7.86
N HIS A 22 7.84 4.95 7.59
CA HIS A 22 7.10 5.72 6.59
C HIS A 22 6.18 6.78 7.20
N ARG A 23 6.06 6.86 8.53
CA ARG A 23 5.10 7.75 9.18
C ARG A 23 5.56 9.21 9.26
N GLY A 24 4.61 10.13 9.05
CA GLY A 24 4.73 11.54 9.42
C GLY A 24 5.53 12.41 8.46
N HIS A 25 5.64 13.70 8.81
CA HIS A 25 6.23 14.74 7.95
C HIS A 25 7.63 14.40 7.46
N LYS A 26 8.48 13.82 8.32
CA LYS A 26 9.86 13.43 7.95
C LYS A 26 9.90 12.45 6.78
N ALA A 27 8.97 11.49 6.73
CA ALA A 27 8.90 10.54 5.62
C ALA A 27 8.42 11.24 4.34
N VAL A 28 7.39 12.08 4.44
CA VAL A 28 6.87 12.88 3.32
C VAL A 28 7.99 13.76 2.72
N GLU A 29 8.70 14.50 3.55
CA GLU A 29 9.80 15.38 3.14
C GLU A 29 10.95 14.61 2.49
N ARG A 30 11.36 13.48 3.06
CA ARG A 30 12.41 12.62 2.51
C ARG A 30 12.06 12.12 1.10
N ILE A 31 10.80 11.74 0.87
CA ILE A 31 10.34 11.25 -0.43
C ILE A 31 10.28 12.41 -1.43
N ARG A 32 9.72 13.54 -1.00
CA ARG A 32 9.54 14.73 -1.85
C ARG A 32 10.87 15.39 -2.23
N SER A 33 11.85 15.41 -1.33
CA SER A 33 13.19 15.95 -1.62
C SER A 33 13.93 15.10 -2.66
N ARG A 34 13.72 13.77 -2.63
CA ARG A 34 14.29 12.85 -3.60
C ARG A 34 13.56 12.85 -4.94
N TRP A 35 12.23 12.97 -4.91
CA TRP A 35 11.35 12.92 -6.08
C TRP A 35 10.23 13.96 -5.94
N PRO A 36 10.40 15.16 -6.51
CA PRO A 36 9.44 16.27 -6.32
C PRO A 36 8.00 15.98 -6.78
N ASN A 37 7.83 15.05 -7.72
CA ASN A 37 6.53 14.61 -8.22
C ASN A 37 5.92 13.42 -7.45
N ALA A 38 6.60 12.87 -6.44
CA ALA A 38 6.08 11.79 -5.61
C ALA A 38 5.26 12.34 -4.44
N LEU A 39 3.99 11.93 -4.36
CA LEU A 39 3.06 12.28 -3.31
C LEU A 39 2.78 11.06 -2.46
N LEU A 40 3.25 11.10 -1.21
CA LEU A 40 3.03 10.03 -0.25
C LEU A 40 1.59 10.11 0.30
N VAL A 41 0.87 9.00 0.23
CA VAL A 41 -0.50 8.85 0.72
C VAL A 41 -0.53 7.68 1.70
N HIS A 42 -0.85 7.97 2.96
CA HIS A 42 -1.02 6.93 3.97
C HIS A 42 -2.43 6.37 3.93
N THR A 43 -2.56 5.05 4.07
CA THR A 43 -3.86 4.44 4.37
C THR A 43 -4.33 4.85 5.78
N PRO A 44 -5.63 4.78 6.10
CA PRO A 44 -6.07 4.96 7.48
C PRO A 44 -5.40 3.95 8.43
N VAL A 45 -5.25 4.34 9.70
CA VAL A 45 -4.72 3.42 10.72
C VAL A 45 -5.63 2.19 10.81
N HIS A 46 -5.02 1.00 10.91
CA HIS A 46 -5.70 -0.30 10.89
C HIS A 46 -6.38 -0.68 9.56
N ALA A 47 -6.22 0.08 8.47
CA ALA A 47 -6.79 -0.22 7.16
C ALA A 47 -5.82 -1.00 6.24
N ARG A 48 -5.13 -2.03 6.75
CA ARG A 48 -4.23 -2.87 5.91
C ARG A 48 -4.96 -3.52 4.73
N TRP A 49 -6.26 -3.79 4.88
CA TRP A 49 -7.11 -4.40 3.86
C TRP A 49 -7.29 -3.53 2.61
N ILE A 50 -7.02 -2.22 2.65
CA ILE A 50 -7.05 -1.33 1.48
C ILE A 50 -5.67 -1.12 0.85
N ASN A 51 -4.61 -1.66 1.46
CA ASN A 51 -3.25 -1.55 0.96
C ASN A 51 -2.91 -2.75 0.05
N GLN A 52 -2.77 -2.51 -1.25
CA GLN A 52 -2.57 -3.56 -2.25
C GLN A 52 -1.34 -4.44 -1.98
N ILE A 53 -0.24 -3.85 -1.49
CA ILE A 53 0.97 -4.63 -1.23
C ILE A 53 0.79 -5.62 -0.06
N GLU A 54 0.00 -5.25 0.96
CA GLU A 54 -0.35 -6.12 2.07
C GLU A 54 -1.23 -7.29 1.60
N ILE A 55 -2.14 -7.03 0.66
CA ILE A 55 -2.94 -8.09 0.02
C ILE A 55 -2.02 -9.04 -0.75
N TYR A 56 -1.10 -8.53 -1.55
CA TYR A 56 -0.13 -9.36 -2.28
C TYR A 56 0.73 -10.20 -1.33
N PHE A 57 1.25 -9.62 -0.23
CA PHE A 57 2.00 -10.38 0.78
C PHE A 57 1.16 -11.49 1.43
N SER A 58 -0.15 -11.29 1.63
CA SER A 58 -1.03 -12.37 2.09
C SER A 58 -1.14 -13.53 1.10
N ILE A 59 -0.99 -13.27 -0.20
CA ILE A 59 -1.00 -14.29 -1.25
C ILE A 59 0.34 -15.03 -1.24
N VAL A 60 1.45 -14.30 -1.19
CA VAL A 60 2.81 -14.85 -1.07
C VAL A 60 2.91 -15.76 0.16
N GLN A 61 2.42 -15.30 1.32
CA GLN A 61 2.43 -16.09 2.55
C GLN A 61 1.74 -17.44 2.36
N ARG A 62 0.55 -17.45 1.75
CA ARG A 62 -0.26 -18.68 1.58
C ARG A 62 0.26 -19.60 0.48
N LYS A 63 0.84 -19.05 -0.60
CA LYS A 63 1.22 -19.82 -1.79
C LYS A 63 2.69 -20.20 -1.85
N VAL A 64 3.55 -19.48 -1.14
CA VAL A 64 5.01 -19.62 -1.22
C VAL A 64 5.58 -19.94 0.16
N LEU A 65 5.18 -19.19 1.20
CA LEU A 65 5.81 -19.28 2.52
C LEU A 65 5.09 -20.23 3.49
N THR A 66 4.15 -21.05 3.00
CA THR A 66 3.39 -21.99 3.84
C THR A 66 3.36 -23.39 3.19
N PRO A 67 4.05 -24.39 3.77
CA PRO A 67 5.00 -24.25 4.89
C PRO A 67 6.24 -23.43 4.51
N ASN A 68 6.87 -22.82 5.50
CA ASN A 68 8.11 -22.05 5.30
C ASN A 68 9.33 -22.97 5.36
N ASP A 69 9.44 -23.88 4.40
CA ASP A 69 10.48 -24.92 4.38
C ASP A 69 11.47 -24.69 3.23
N PHE A 70 12.51 -23.92 3.52
CA PHE A 70 13.58 -23.59 2.58
C PHE A 70 14.94 -23.96 3.16
N SER A 71 15.79 -24.57 2.34
CA SER A 71 17.14 -24.99 2.71
C SER A 71 18.13 -23.83 2.83
N SER A 72 17.82 -22.66 2.25
CA SER A 72 18.68 -21.47 2.29
C SER A 72 17.90 -20.19 1.96
N LEU A 73 18.48 -19.04 2.33
CA LEU A 73 17.95 -17.73 1.96
C LEU A 73 17.95 -17.51 0.44
N SER A 74 18.96 -18.03 -0.27
CA SER A 74 19.02 -17.93 -1.74
C SER A 74 17.88 -18.70 -2.42
N GLN A 75 17.51 -19.87 -1.87
CA GLN A 75 16.36 -20.62 -2.38
C GLN A 75 15.05 -19.86 -2.15
N LEU A 76 14.89 -19.25 -0.96
CA LEU A 76 13.73 -18.42 -0.64
C LEU A 76 13.63 -17.21 -1.59
N GLU A 77 14.74 -16.50 -1.81
CA GLU A 77 14.81 -15.36 -2.73
C GLU A 77 14.39 -15.76 -4.15
N GLN A 78 14.98 -16.83 -4.69
CA GLN A 78 14.64 -17.32 -6.03
C GLN A 78 13.15 -17.68 -6.12
N CYS A 79 12.61 -18.36 -5.12
CA CYS A 79 11.21 -18.76 -5.10
C CYS A 79 10.25 -17.54 -5.07
N LEU A 80 10.61 -16.50 -4.32
CA LEU A 80 9.86 -15.23 -4.30
C LEU A 80 9.89 -14.52 -5.65
N MET A 81 11.05 -14.45 -6.30
CA MET A 81 11.20 -13.82 -7.62
C MET A 81 10.46 -14.59 -8.71
N ASP A 82 10.55 -15.93 -8.72
CA ASP A 82 9.82 -16.78 -9.66
C ASP A 82 8.31 -16.65 -9.48
N PHE A 83 7.85 -16.60 -8.21
CA PHE A 83 6.45 -16.37 -7.90
C PHE A 83 5.98 -15.00 -8.39
N GLN A 84 6.79 -13.95 -8.22
CA GLN A 84 6.48 -12.61 -8.73
C GLN A 84 6.28 -12.65 -10.25
N THR A 85 7.25 -13.16 -11.01
CA THR A 85 7.15 -13.24 -12.48
C THR A 85 5.92 -14.02 -12.93
N ARG A 86 5.62 -15.15 -12.29
CA ARG A 86 4.41 -15.94 -12.58
C ARG A 86 3.12 -15.21 -12.21
N TYR A 87 3.09 -14.54 -11.06
CA TYR A 87 1.90 -13.83 -10.61
C TYR A 87 1.58 -12.65 -11.52
N GLU A 88 2.58 -11.89 -11.96
CA GLU A 88 2.42 -10.75 -12.89
C GLU A 88 1.71 -11.15 -14.21
N GLN A 89 1.96 -12.36 -14.72
CA GLN A 89 1.34 -12.86 -15.96
C GLN A 89 -0.17 -13.14 -15.82
N THR A 90 -0.65 -13.36 -14.60
CA THR A 90 -2.05 -13.75 -14.31
C THR A 90 -2.76 -12.77 -13.37
N ALA A 91 -2.07 -11.71 -12.96
CA ALA A 91 -2.59 -10.72 -12.05
C ALA A 91 -3.77 -10.00 -12.69
N SER A 92 -4.88 -9.95 -11.96
CA SER A 92 -6.04 -9.15 -12.30
C SER A 92 -6.25 -8.10 -11.21
N PRO A 93 -6.88 -6.95 -11.53
CA PRO A 93 -7.22 -5.95 -10.53
C PRO A 93 -7.99 -6.57 -9.36
N PHE A 94 -7.62 -6.20 -8.13
CA PHE A 94 -8.35 -6.62 -6.94
C PHE A 94 -9.80 -6.11 -7.01
N GLN A 95 -10.74 -7.01 -6.71
CA GLN A 95 -12.16 -6.66 -6.58
C GLN A 95 -12.37 -6.00 -5.22
N TRP A 96 -12.37 -4.67 -5.22
CA TRP A 96 -12.58 -3.89 -4.00
C TRP A 96 -14.03 -3.98 -3.55
N THR A 97 -14.25 -4.48 -2.33
CA THR A 97 -15.58 -4.49 -1.69
C THR A 97 -15.91 -3.16 -1.02
N PHE A 98 -14.89 -2.42 -0.59
CA PHE A 98 -15.05 -1.07 -0.05
C PHE A 98 -14.92 -0.03 -1.15
N THR A 99 -16.01 0.65 -1.42
CA THR A 99 -16.15 1.60 -2.52
C THR A 99 -15.89 3.04 -2.07
N ARG A 100 -15.86 3.96 -3.04
CA ARG A 100 -15.85 5.39 -2.75
C ARG A 100 -17.06 5.82 -1.91
N ASN A 101 -18.23 5.21 -2.15
CA ASN A 101 -19.44 5.55 -1.41
C ASN A 101 -19.32 5.15 0.06
N ASP A 102 -18.73 3.97 0.32
CA ASP A 102 -18.44 3.51 1.69
C ASP A 102 -17.45 4.44 2.39
N LEU A 103 -16.43 4.95 1.67
CA LEU A 103 -15.52 5.96 2.19
C LEU A 103 -16.26 7.26 2.56
N CYS A 104 -17.09 7.78 1.67
CA CYS A 104 -17.87 9.00 1.94
C CYS A 104 -18.79 8.81 3.16
N ALA A 105 -19.46 7.67 3.25
CA ALA A 105 -20.32 7.34 4.39
C ALA A 105 -19.51 7.22 5.71
N LEU A 106 -18.33 6.60 5.66
CA LEU A 106 -17.42 6.51 6.81
C LEU A 106 -16.93 7.89 7.24
N LEU A 107 -16.49 8.73 6.30
CA LEU A 107 -16.05 10.09 6.60
C LEU A 107 -17.16 10.93 7.20
N GLY A 108 -18.40 10.81 6.73
CA GLY A 108 -19.56 11.47 7.34
C GLY A 108 -19.81 11.06 8.80
N LYS A 109 -19.52 9.80 9.16
CA LYS A 109 -19.60 9.32 10.56
C LYS A 109 -18.44 9.81 11.44
N LEU A 110 -17.26 10.00 10.84
CA LEU A 110 -16.03 10.41 11.53
C LEU A 110 -15.86 11.92 11.62
N GLN A 111 -16.61 12.70 10.82
CA GLN A 111 -16.72 14.13 11.04
C GLN A 111 -17.19 14.33 12.48
N PRO A 112 -16.44 15.07 13.32
CA PRO A 112 -16.92 15.37 14.65
C PRO A 112 -18.30 16.00 14.49
N GLN A 113 -19.25 15.54 15.30
CA GLN A 113 -20.50 16.22 15.53
C GLN A 113 -20.15 17.56 16.19
N ALA A 114 -19.66 18.51 15.39
CA ALA A 114 -19.34 19.84 15.83
C ALA A 114 -20.67 20.49 16.26
N ALA A 115 -20.76 20.85 17.54
CA ALA A 115 -21.85 21.57 18.20
C ALA A 115 -23.05 20.75 18.74
N ALA A 116 -22.82 19.80 19.66
CA ALA A 116 -23.89 19.32 20.56
C ALA A 116 -23.52 19.26 22.05
N ALA A 117 -22.38 19.82 22.48
CA ALA A 117 -22.02 19.86 23.90
C ALA A 117 -21.14 21.09 24.22
N ALA A 118 -21.77 22.26 24.26
CA ALA A 118 -21.37 23.43 25.07
C ALA A 118 -22.44 24.54 24.87
N ALA A 119 -23.63 24.31 25.43
CA ALA A 119 -24.61 25.33 25.75
C ALA A 119 -24.79 25.33 27.28
#